data_AF-A0A1S3KYD1-F1
#
_entry.id   AF-A0A1S3KYD1-F1
#
_cell.length_a   1.000
_cell.length_b   1.000
_cell.length_c   1.000
_cell.angle_alpha   90.00
_cell.angle_beta   90.00
_cell.angle_gamma   90.00
#
_symmetry.space_group_name_H-M   'P 1'
#
loop_
_entity.id
_entity.type
_entity.pdbx_description
1 polymer ?
#
loop_
_entity_poly.entity_id
_entity_poly.type
_entity_poly.pdbx_seq_one_letter_code
_entity_poly.pdbx_strand_id
1 'polypeptide(L)'
;MPVNQKFQGGKAFGLLKAQQRERCEEINKEYMEDQKYRDEEDLPEKLDSFKNKYAEFDLNDQGEIDMMGMKRMMEKLGVPKTHLEMKKMISEVTEGISDSINYRDFVKMMLGKRSAVLKLVMIFEDKANGASCKPDGPPPKRDIASLP
;
A
#
# COMPACT_ATOMS: atom_id res chain seq x y z
N MET A 1 -1.76 30.63 6.96
CA MET A 1 -1.91 30.27 5.53
C MET A 1 -2.23 28.78 5.47
N PRO A 2 -3.40 28.33 4.99
CA PRO A 2 -3.68 26.91 4.88
C PRO A 2 -2.83 26.28 3.77
N VAL A 3 -2.17 25.18 4.09
CA VAL A 3 -1.34 24.37 3.19
C VAL A 3 -2.26 23.75 2.14
N ASN A 4 -2.13 24.19 0.89
CA ASN A 4 -2.91 23.72 -0.24
C ASN A 4 -2.33 22.36 -0.70
N GLN A 5 -2.84 21.29 -0.12
CA GLN A 5 -2.53 19.92 -0.51
C GLN A 5 -3.15 19.64 -1.89
N LYS A 6 -2.37 19.88 -2.95
CA LYS A 6 -2.81 19.67 -4.33
C LYS A 6 -2.93 18.17 -4.61
N PHE A 7 -4.14 17.63 -4.47
CA PHE A 7 -4.49 16.32 -5.00
C PHE A 7 -4.47 16.37 -6.54
N GLN A 8 -3.56 15.64 -7.18
CA GLN A 8 -3.47 15.53 -8.65
C GLN A 8 -4.52 14.58 -9.26
N GLY A 9 -5.47 14.09 -8.47
CA GLY A 9 -6.57 13.28 -8.97
C GLY A 9 -7.79 14.14 -9.31
N GLY A 10 -8.46 13.85 -10.44
CA GLY A 10 -9.78 14.43 -10.71
C GLY A 10 -10.77 14.13 -9.58
N LYS A 11 -11.89 14.88 -9.52
CA LYS A 11 -12.91 14.76 -8.44
C LYS A 11 -13.32 13.31 -8.14
N ALA A 12 -13.46 12.48 -9.17
CA ALA A 12 -13.80 11.06 -9.05
C ALA A 12 -12.71 10.24 -8.32
N PHE A 13 -11.44 10.48 -8.64
CA PHE A 13 -10.31 9.80 -8.00
C PHE A 13 -10.20 10.15 -6.51
N GLY A 14 -10.41 11.42 -6.17
CA GLY A 14 -10.43 11.86 -4.77
C GLY A 14 -11.54 11.18 -3.96
N LEU A 15 -12.74 11.06 -4.55
CA LEU A 15 -13.86 10.35 -3.92
C LEU A 15 -13.57 8.85 -3.74
N LEU A 16 -13.00 8.20 -4.77
CA LEU A 16 -12.62 6.79 -4.70
C LEU A 16 -11.59 6.53 -3.57
N LYS A 17 -10.57 7.39 -3.46
CA LYS A 17 -9.57 7.30 -2.38
C LYS A 17 -10.18 7.57 -0.99
N ALA A 18 -11.16 8.45 -0.88
CA ALA A 18 -11.88 8.68 0.38
C ALA A 18 -12.69 7.45 0.80
N GLN A 19 -13.46 6.87 -0.12
CA GLN A 19 -14.22 5.62 0.11
C GLN A 19 -13.31 4.47 0.50
N GLN A 20 -12.15 4.37 -0.16
CA GLN A 20 -11.15 3.37 0.19
C GLN A 20 -10.65 3.53 1.63
N ARG A 21 -10.34 4.76 2.06
CA ARG A 21 -9.88 5.05 3.42
C ARG A 21 -10.94 4.69 4.46
N GLU A 22 -12.18 5.07 4.21
CA GLU A 22 -13.32 4.74 5.08
C GLU A 22 -13.47 3.21 5.25
N ARG A 23 -13.44 2.46 4.15
CA ARG A 23 -13.46 0.98 4.20
C ARG A 23 -12.30 0.39 5.01
N CYS A 24 -11.10 0.94 4.86
CA CYS A 24 -9.94 0.49 5.64
C CYS A 24 -10.11 0.83 7.13
N GLU A 25 -10.73 1.95 7.47
CA GLU A 25 -11.03 2.35 8.84
C GLU A 25 -12.08 1.46 9.49
N GLU A 26 -13.12 1.07 8.76
CA GLU A 26 -14.10 0.08 9.22
C GLU A 26 -13.42 -1.26 9.54
N ILE A 27 -12.59 -1.75 8.62
CA ILE A 27 -11.82 -2.98 8.85
C ILE A 27 -10.92 -2.82 10.09
N ASN A 28 -10.22 -1.69 10.25
CA ASN A 28 -9.40 -1.44 11.42
C ASN A 28 -10.19 -1.53 12.73
N LYS A 29 -11.41 -0.99 12.79
CA LYS A 29 -12.28 -1.11 13.98
C LYS A 29 -12.58 -2.57 14.30
N GLU A 30 -12.87 -3.39 13.30
CA GLU A 30 -13.08 -4.83 13.52
C GLU A 30 -11.84 -5.52 14.11
N TYR A 31 -10.64 -5.17 13.62
CA TYR A 31 -9.38 -5.71 14.18
C TYR A 31 -9.15 -5.25 15.62
N MET A 32 -9.61 -4.05 16.01
CA MET A 32 -9.52 -3.57 17.39
C MET A 32 -10.48 -4.31 18.34
N GLU A 33 -11.61 -4.80 17.84
CA GLU A 33 -12.61 -5.53 18.63
C GLU A 33 -12.34 -7.05 18.67
N ASP A 34 -11.53 -7.58 17.75
CA ASP A 34 -11.20 -9.00 17.67
C ASP A 34 -10.31 -9.44 18.85
N GLN A 35 -10.80 -10.42 19.63
CA GLN A 35 -10.09 -10.99 20.78
C GLN A 35 -8.71 -11.55 20.42
N LYS A 36 -8.49 -11.95 19.17
CA LYS A 36 -7.23 -12.51 18.69
C LYS A 36 -6.07 -11.51 18.77
N TYR A 37 -6.32 -10.21 18.64
CA TYR A 37 -5.28 -9.17 18.62
C TYR A 37 -5.27 -8.34 19.90
N ARG A 38 -5.99 -8.76 20.95
CA ARG A 38 -6.07 -8.04 22.23
C ARG A 38 -4.71 -7.81 22.89
N ASP A 39 -3.78 -8.74 22.70
CA ASP A 39 -2.43 -8.69 23.29
C ASP A 39 -1.41 -8.00 22.36
N GLU A 40 -1.82 -7.51 21.17
CA GLU A 40 -0.94 -6.74 20.31
C GLU A 40 -0.75 -5.33 20.86
N GLU A 41 0.47 -5.03 21.31
CA GLU A 41 0.87 -3.69 21.73
C GLU A 41 0.79 -2.71 20.56
N ASP A 42 0.38 -1.47 20.85
CA ASP A 42 0.25 -0.37 19.88
C ASP A 42 -0.54 -0.75 18.62
N LEU A 43 -1.54 -1.64 18.79
CA LEU A 43 -2.40 -2.08 17.69
C LEU A 43 -3.05 -0.90 16.92
N PRO A 44 -3.64 0.14 17.55
CA PRO A 44 -4.23 1.24 16.78
C PRO A 44 -3.21 1.99 15.93
N GLU A 45 -2.02 2.26 16.47
CA GLU A 45 -0.93 2.92 15.75
C GLU A 45 -0.42 2.05 14.59
N LYS A 46 -0.27 0.74 14.81
CA LYS A 46 0.09 -0.23 13.76
C LYS A 46 -0.96 -0.24 12.65
N LEU A 47 -2.24 -0.32 12.99
CA LEU A 47 -3.34 -0.35 12.03
C LEU A 47 -3.44 0.95 11.21
N ASP A 48 -3.17 2.11 11.81
CA ASP A 48 -3.11 3.36 11.06
C ASP A 48 -1.89 3.40 10.11
N SER A 49 -0.73 2.93 10.57
CA SER A 49 0.45 2.78 9.72
C SER A 49 0.19 1.84 8.53
N PHE A 50 -0.46 0.69 8.75
CA PHE A 50 -0.81 -0.25 7.69
C PHE A 50 -1.80 0.35 6.70
N LYS A 51 -2.82 1.06 7.17
CA LYS A 51 -3.76 1.81 6.33
C LYS A 51 -3.04 2.80 5.42
N ASN A 52 -2.11 3.58 6.00
CA ASN A 52 -1.36 4.58 5.25
C ASN A 52 -0.47 3.94 4.19
N LYS A 53 0.31 2.90 4.55
CA LYS A 53 1.13 2.15 3.59
C LYS A 53 0.28 1.53 2.48
N TYR A 54 -0.81 0.87 2.83
CA TYR A 54 -1.71 0.26 1.87
C TYR A 54 -2.28 1.28 0.86
N ALA A 55 -2.59 2.49 1.33
CA ALA A 55 -3.13 3.57 0.49
C ALA A 55 -2.09 4.20 -0.46
N GLU A 56 -0.79 4.08 -0.16
CA GLU A 56 0.30 4.59 -1.01
C GLU A 56 0.49 3.80 -2.30
N PHE A 57 0.06 2.54 -2.32
CA PHE A 57 0.16 1.71 -3.50
C PHE A 57 -0.98 2.05 -4.46
N ASP A 58 -0.68 2.02 -5.76
CA ASP A 58 -1.73 2.14 -6.78
C ASP A 58 -2.57 0.87 -6.73
N LEU A 59 -3.87 1.06 -6.54
CA LEU A 59 -4.83 -0.03 -6.39
C LEU A 59 -5.73 -0.05 -7.60
N ASN A 60 -6.33 -1.21 -7.85
CA ASN A 60 -7.41 -1.33 -8.82
C ASN A 60 -8.66 -0.56 -8.36
N ASP A 61 -9.70 -0.54 -9.20
CA ASP A 61 -10.97 0.15 -8.90
C ASP A 61 -11.71 -0.44 -7.68
N GLN A 62 -11.30 -1.62 -7.19
CA GLN A 62 -11.85 -2.26 -6.00
C GLN A 62 -11.11 -1.90 -4.72
N GLY A 63 -9.97 -1.19 -4.82
CA GLY A 63 -9.12 -0.84 -3.68
C GLY A 63 -8.25 -2.00 -3.21
N GLU A 64 -7.85 -2.89 -4.12
CA GLU A 64 -6.97 -4.04 -3.87
C GLU A 64 -5.61 -3.89 -4.56
N ILE A 65 -4.58 -4.48 -3.98
CA ILE A 65 -3.25 -4.52 -4.59
C ILE A 65 -3.26 -5.67 -5.59
N ASP A 66 -3.40 -5.33 -6.86
CA ASP A 66 -3.26 -6.26 -7.97
C ASP A 66 -1.78 -6.41 -8.40
N MET A 67 -1.54 -7.20 -9.44
CA MET A 67 -0.20 -7.38 -10.02
C MET A 67 0.47 -6.05 -10.42
N MET A 68 -0.29 -5.06 -10.90
CA MET A 68 0.28 -3.77 -11.29
C MET A 68 0.66 -2.94 -10.06
N GLY A 69 -0.19 -2.90 -9.04
CA GLY A 69 0.09 -2.27 -7.75
C GLY A 69 1.32 -2.88 -7.09
N MET A 70 1.42 -4.22 -7.12
CA MET A 70 2.57 -4.96 -6.61
C MET A 70 3.86 -4.61 -7.36
N LYS A 71 3.80 -4.53 -8.70
CA LYS A 71 4.94 -4.11 -9.52
C LYS A 71 5.42 -2.71 -9.16
N ARG A 72 4.50 -1.74 -9.07
CA ARG A 72 4.82 -0.35 -8.72
C ARG A 72 5.41 -0.24 -7.32
N MET A 73 4.89 -1.03 -6.37
CA MET A 73 5.46 -1.12 -5.03
C MET A 73 6.91 -1.60 -5.07
N MET A 74 7.20 -2.74 -5.72
CA MET A 74 8.56 -3.27 -5.83
C MET A 74 9.52 -2.27 -6.50
N GLU A 75 9.07 -1.55 -7.54
CA GLU A 75 9.82 -0.49 -8.20
C GLU A 75 10.08 0.71 -7.29
N LYS A 76 9.06 1.17 -6.54
CA LYS A 76 9.18 2.29 -5.58
C LYS A 76 10.18 1.97 -4.47
N LEU A 77 10.18 0.72 -4.00
CA LEU A 77 11.07 0.23 -2.94
C LEU A 77 12.47 -0.13 -3.44
N GLY A 78 12.73 -0.06 -4.75
CA GLY A 78 14.03 -0.43 -5.32
C GLY A 78 14.36 -1.92 -5.17
N VAL A 79 13.36 -2.78 -4.97
CA VAL A 79 13.50 -4.22 -4.84
C VAL A 79 12.97 -4.88 -6.12
N PRO A 80 13.77 -5.00 -7.19
CA PRO A 80 13.30 -5.59 -8.43
C PRO A 80 12.86 -7.04 -8.22
N LYS A 81 11.69 -7.38 -8.74
CA LYS A 81 11.11 -8.73 -8.70
C LYS A 81 10.63 -9.15 -10.08
N THR A 82 10.82 -10.42 -10.40
CA THR A 82 10.24 -11.02 -11.59
C THR A 82 8.71 -11.14 -11.44
N HIS A 83 8.01 -11.23 -12.57
CA HIS A 83 6.55 -11.43 -12.56
C HIS A 83 6.14 -12.69 -11.78
N LEU A 84 6.91 -13.77 -11.90
CA LEU A 84 6.67 -15.01 -11.18
C LEU A 84 6.86 -14.84 -9.65
N GLU A 85 7.89 -14.12 -9.22
CA GLU A 85 8.07 -13.81 -7.78
C GLU A 85 6.91 -12.98 -7.24
N MET A 86 6.50 -11.93 -7.96
CA MET A 86 5.35 -11.10 -7.54
C MET A 86 4.06 -11.90 -7.44
N LYS A 87 3.80 -12.80 -8.40
CA LYS A 87 2.65 -13.71 -8.34
C LYS A 87 2.70 -14.62 -7.11
N LYS A 88 3.88 -15.17 -6.80
CA LYS A 88 4.07 -16.00 -5.60
C LYS A 88 3.86 -15.20 -4.31
N MET A 89 4.33 -13.95 -4.26
CA MET A 89 4.14 -13.07 -3.11
C MET A 89 2.65 -12.77 -2.87
N ILE A 90 1.89 -12.49 -3.93
CA ILE A 90 0.44 -12.31 -3.82
C ILE A 90 -0.23 -13.59 -3.31
N SER A 91 0.07 -14.73 -3.94
CA SER A 91 -0.50 -16.02 -3.55
C SER A 91 -0.12 -16.43 -2.11
N GLU A 92 1.04 -16.05 -1.61
CA GLU A 92 1.47 -16.31 -0.22
C GLU A 92 0.59 -15.54 0.76
N VAL A 93 0.23 -14.30 0.43
CA VAL A 93 -0.56 -13.42 1.29
C VAL A 93 -2.05 -13.77 1.25
N THR A 94 -2.58 -14.09 0.07
CA THR A 94 -3.99 -14.45 -0.15
C THR A 94 -4.29 -15.93 0.13
N GLU A 95 -3.28 -16.70 0.58
CA GLU A 95 -3.35 -18.15 0.77
C GLU A 95 -3.82 -18.90 -0.51
N GLY A 96 -3.53 -18.32 -1.68
CA GLY A 96 -3.87 -18.86 -3.00
C GLY A 96 -5.33 -18.69 -3.41
N ILE A 97 -6.11 -17.90 -2.67
CA ILE A 97 -7.56 -17.71 -2.92
C ILE A 97 -7.81 -16.59 -3.94
N SER A 98 -6.91 -15.60 -3.99
CA SER A 98 -7.06 -14.41 -4.85
C SER A 98 -5.76 -14.04 -5.56
N ASP A 99 -5.90 -13.44 -6.74
CA ASP A 99 -4.82 -12.83 -7.53
C ASP A 99 -4.57 -11.35 -7.18
N SER A 100 -5.29 -10.83 -6.18
CA SER A 100 -5.13 -9.50 -5.59
C SER A 100 -5.16 -9.56 -4.06
N ILE A 101 -4.38 -8.71 -3.40
CA ILE A 101 -4.34 -8.60 -1.94
C ILE A 101 -5.34 -7.53 -1.51
N ASN A 102 -6.36 -7.93 -0.76
CA ASN A 102 -7.26 -6.98 -0.11
C ASN A 102 -6.65 -6.48 1.22
N TYR A 103 -7.30 -5.50 1.84
CA TYR A 103 -6.79 -4.89 3.07
C TYR A 103 -6.74 -5.86 4.26
N ARG A 104 -7.66 -6.82 4.37
CA ARG A 104 -7.65 -7.82 5.46
C ARG A 104 -6.46 -8.76 5.33
N ASP A 105 -6.18 -9.23 4.11
CA ASP A 105 -5.02 -10.07 3.82
C ASP A 105 -3.73 -9.34 4.16
N PHE A 106 -3.66 -8.05 3.81
CA PHE A 106 -2.54 -7.17 4.14
C PHE A 106 -2.32 -7.05 5.66
N VAL A 107 -3.36 -6.71 6.43
CA VAL A 107 -3.26 -6.58 7.89
C VAL A 107 -2.93 -7.93 8.54
N LYS A 108 -3.55 -9.02 8.08
CA LYS A 108 -3.26 -10.38 8.55
C LYS A 108 -1.80 -10.77 8.31
N MET A 109 -1.24 -10.41 7.15
CA MET A 109 0.18 -10.59 6.86
C MET A 109 1.03 -9.78 7.85
N MET A 110 0.74 -8.49 8.02
CA MET A 110 1.55 -7.60 8.86
C MET A 110 1.53 -7.98 10.35
N LEU A 111 0.38 -8.34 10.90
CA LEU A 111 0.25 -8.80 12.30
C LEU A 111 0.65 -10.27 12.49
N GLY A 112 0.61 -11.08 11.43
CA GLY A 112 0.85 -12.52 11.52
C GLY A 112 2.29 -12.89 11.89
N LYS A 113 2.46 -14.01 12.60
CA LYS A 113 3.79 -14.57 12.94
C LYS A 113 4.52 -15.14 11.71
N ARG A 114 3.81 -15.45 10.64
CA ARG A 114 4.39 -15.97 9.39
C ARG A 114 5.19 -14.87 8.71
N SER A 115 6.39 -15.20 8.25
CA SER A 115 7.21 -14.31 7.45
C SER A 115 6.82 -14.48 5.99
N ALA A 116 6.17 -13.46 5.41
CA ALA A 116 5.98 -13.36 3.97
C ALA A 116 7.07 -12.49 3.36
N VAL A 117 7.46 -12.75 2.10
CA VAL A 117 8.49 -11.93 1.44
C VAL A 117 8.06 -10.46 1.39
N LEU A 118 6.77 -10.22 1.14
CA LEU A 118 6.20 -8.88 1.11
C LEU A 118 6.31 -8.16 2.47
N LYS A 119 6.02 -8.86 3.57
CA LYS A 119 6.19 -8.34 4.93
C LYS A 119 7.62 -7.94 5.21
N LEU A 120 8.59 -8.78 4.82
CA LEU A 120 10.01 -8.48 5.01
C LEU A 120 10.39 -7.19 4.26
N VAL A 121 10.03 -7.10 2.99
CA VAL A 121 10.29 -5.91 2.15
C VAL A 121 9.75 -4.63 2.82
N MET A 122 8.53 -4.67 3.35
CA MET A 122 7.90 -3.51 4.03
C MET A 122 8.53 -3.14 5.38
N ILE A 123 9.07 -4.10 6.12
CA ILE A 123 9.75 -3.83 7.40
C ILE A 123 11.15 -3.25 7.15
N PHE A 124 11.83 -3.65 6.07
CA PHE A 124 13.13 -3.11 5.71
C PHE A 124 13.05 -1.70 5.12
N GLU A 125 11.92 -1.33 4.52
CA GLU A 125 11.63 0.04 4.08
C GLU A 125 11.72 1.05 5.24
N ASP A 126 11.05 0.79 6.37
CA ASP A 126 11.04 1.70 7.53
C ASP A 126 12.45 1.95 8.11
N LYS A 127 13.35 0.98 7.94
CA LYS A 127 14.75 1.08 8.39
C LYS A 127 15.67 1.74 7.37
N ALA A 128 15.34 1.68 6.08
CA ALA A 128 16.16 2.21 4.99
C ALA A 128 15.79 3.65 4.58
N ASN A 129 14.56 4.10 4.86
CA ASN A 129 14.03 5.41 4.47
C ASN A 129 14.60 6.63 5.25
N GLY A 130 15.85 6.55 5.70
CA GLY A 130 16.69 7.72 5.97
C GLY A 130 17.20 8.43 4.70
N ALA A 131 16.93 7.90 3.49
CA ALA A 131 17.37 8.53 2.25
C ALA A 131 16.44 8.27 1.06
N SER A 132 16.06 9.36 0.39
CA SER A 132 15.50 9.48 -0.97
C SER A 132 13.97 9.47 -1.15
N CYS A 133 13.29 10.49 -0.62
CA CYS A 133 12.13 11.05 -1.32
C CYS A 133 12.61 11.61 -2.66
N LYS A 134 12.21 11.00 -3.78
CA LYS A 134 12.17 11.76 -5.04
C LYS A 134 11.19 12.92 -4.81
N PRO A 135 11.52 14.16 -5.22
CA PRO A 135 10.63 15.28 -4.97
C PRO A 135 9.31 15.03 -5.67
N ASP A 136 8.22 15.00 -4.90
CA ASP A 136 6.87 15.03 -5.44
C ASP A 136 6.69 16.34 -6.21
N GLY A 137 6.69 16.22 -7.54
CA GLY A 137 6.52 17.34 -8.45
C GLY A 137 5.78 16.86 -9.70
N PRO A 138 4.97 17.72 -10.34
CA PRO A 138 4.42 17.40 -11.64
C PRO A 138 5.54 16.98 -12.59
N PRO A 139 5.35 15.95 -13.41
CA PRO A 139 6.29 15.60 -14.46
C PRO A 139 6.68 16.87 -15.23
N PRO A 140 7.97 17.08 -15.56
CA PRO A 140 8.38 18.20 -16.39
C PRO A 140 7.51 18.22 -17.64
N LYS A 141 6.91 19.37 -17.95
CA LYS A 141 6.12 19.52 -19.17
C LYS A 141 7.05 19.21 -20.33
N ARG A 142 6.74 18.14 -21.07
CA ARG A 142 7.38 17.87 -22.34
C ARG A 142 6.79 18.87 -23.33
N ASP A 143 7.48 19.98 -23.55
CA ASP A 143 7.10 20.91 -24.60
C ASP A 143 7.35 20.24 -25.96
N ILE A 144 6.57 20.62 -26.97
CA ILE A 144 6.64 20.09 -28.35
C ILE A 144 8.05 20.20 -28.95
N ALA A 145 8.88 21.12 -28.43
CA ALA A 145 10.29 21.25 -28.77
C ALA A 145 11.20 20.09 -28.28
N SER A 146 10.66 19.15 -27.51
CA SER A 146 11.42 18.04 -26.86
C SER A 146 11.16 16.67 -27.51
N LEU A 147 10.52 16.64 -28.68
CA LEU A 147 10.35 15.44 -29.49
C LEU A 147 11.41 15.43 -30.60
N PRO A 148 12.04 14.29 -30.90
CA PRO A 148 12.98 14.17 -32.02
C PRO A 148 12.30 14.34 -33.38
#